data_AF-A0A060RC89-F1
#
_entry.id   AF-A0A060RC89-F1
#
_cell.length_a   1.000
_cell.length_b   1.000
_cell.length_c   1.000
_cell.angle_alpha   90.00
_cell.angle_beta   90.00
_cell.angle_gamma   90.00
#
_symmetry.space_group_name_H-M   'P 1'
#
loop_
_entity.id
_entity.type
_entity.pdbx_description
1 polymer ?
#
loop_
_entity_poly.entity_id
_entity_poly.type
_entity_poly.pdbx_seq_one_letter_code
_entity_poly.pdbx_strand_id
1 'polypeptide(L)' 'MITRAKITESFCIADDFCKEFDNVTAENSQNTLTNHKTKNRKGQLSKSEVLTILICYHFGSLL' A
#
# COMPACT_ATOMS: atom_id res chain seq x y z
N MET A 1 -9.66 8.05 -20.96
CA MET A 1 -11.06 7.72 -20.62
C MET A 1 -11.06 6.60 -19.60
N ILE A 2 -11.69 6.82 -18.44
CA ILE A 2 -11.87 5.76 -17.44
C ILE A 2 -12.92 4.79 -17.99
N THR A 3 -12.56 3.51 -18.12
CA THR A 3 -13.47 2.46 -18.57
C THR A 3 -13.81 1.54 -17.40
N ARG A 4 -14.98 0.90 -17.45
CA ARG A 4 -15.39 -0.07 -16.41
C ARG A 4 -14.37 -1.21 -16.24
N ALA A 5 -13.73 -1.62 -17.33
CA ALA A 5 -12.66 -2.63 -17.31
C ALA A 5 -11.46 -2.15 -16.48
N LYS A 6 -10.96 -0.92 -16.73
CA LYS A 6 -9.85 -0.33 -15.95
C LYS A 6 -10.20 -0.15 -14.48
N ILE A 7 -11.44 0.24 -14.18
CA ILE A 7 -11.92 0.32 -12.79
C ILE A 7 -11.83 -1.05 -12.12
N THR A 8 -12.36 -2.07 -12.79
CA THR A 8 -12.37 -3.45 -12.27
C THR A 8 -10.95 -3.97 -12.04
N GLU A 9 -10.06 -3.75 -13.00
CA GLU A 9 -8.64 -4.13 -12.92
C GLU A 9 -7.93 -3.49 -11.73
N SER A 10 -8.12 -2.18 -11.49
CA SER A 10 -7.54 -1.51 -10.32
C SER A 10 -8.05 -2.06 -8.99
N PHE A 11 -9.33 -2.43 -8.90
CA PHE A 11 -9.88 -3.07 -7.69
C PHE A 11 -9.36 -4.50 -7.51
N CYS A 12 -9.19 -5.28 -8.57
CA CYS A 12 -8.58 -6.60 -8.49
C CYS A 12 -7.14 -6.52 -7.96
N ILE A 13 -6.34 -5.58 -8.48
CA ILE A 13 -4.96 -5.37 -8.03
C ILE A 13 -4.91 -4.90 -6.57
N ALA A 14 -5.82 -4.01 -6.17
CA ALA A 14 -5.92 -3.56 -4.78
C ALA A 14 -6.29 -4.71 -3.83
N ASP A 15 -7.23 -5.59 -4.22
CA ASP A 15 -7.63 -6.77 -3.44
C ASP A 15 -6.47 -7.76 -3.27
N ASP A 16 -5.78 -8.09 -4.37
CA ASP A 16 -4.62 -8.98 -4.35
C ASP A 16 -3.46 -8.40 -3.54
N PHE A 17 -3.21 -7.09 -3.64
CA PHE A 17 -2.23 -6.40 -2.80
C PHE A 17 -2.59 -6.50 -1.31
N CYS A 18 -3.86 -6.30 -0.94
CA CYS A 18 -4.30 -6.37 0.44
C CYS A 18 -4.08 -7.74 1.10
N LYS A 19 -4.18 -8.84 0.33
CA LYS A 19 -3.94 -10.20 0.85
C LYS A 19 -2.50 -10.37 1.37
N GLU A 20 -1.54 -9.75 0.70
CA GLU A 20 -0.11 -9.85 1.05
C GLU A 20 0.37 -8.70 1.94
N PHE A 21 -0.34 -7.56 1.94
CA PHE A 21 0.08 -6.34 2.63
C PHE A 21 0.25 -6.54 4.14
N ASP A 22 -0.66 -7.27 4.78
CA ASP A 22 -0.65 -7.46 6.23
C ASP A 22 0.53 -8.31 6.68
N ASN A 23 0.86 -9.35 5.91
CA ASN A 23 2.00 -10.22 6.17
C ASN A 23 3.31 -9.43 6.05
N VAL A 24 3.50 -8.73 4.93
CA VAL A 24 4.70 -7.91 4.68
C VAL A 24 4.86 -6.77 5.69
N THR A 25 3.75 -6.17 6.12
CA THR A 25 3.76 -5.12 7.14
C THR A 25 4.14 -5.67 8.51
N ALA A 26 3.59 -6.81 8.90
CA ALA A 26 3.91 -7.46 10.17
C ALA A 26 5.38 -7.88 10.23
N GLU A 27 5.91 -8.50 9.18
CA GLU A 27 7.32 -8.88 9.06
C GLU A 27 8.26 -7.67 9.14
N ASN A 28 7.95 -6.60 8.40
CA ASN A 28 8.74 -5.36 8.47
C ASN A 28 8.69 -4.71 9.85
N SER A 29 7.53 -4.69 10.50
CA SER A 29 7.40 -4.20 11.87
C SER A 29 8.23 -5.01 12.86
N GLN A 30 8.30 -6.33 12.73
CA GLN A 30 9.15 -7.19 13.56
C GLN A 30 10.65 -6.91 13.33
N ASN A 31 11.06 -6.70 12.09
CA ASN A 31 12.45 -6.36 11.74
C ASN A 31 12.88 -4.97 12.25
N THR A 32 11.96 -4.05 12.52
CA THR A 32 12.32 -2.74 13.14
C THR A 32 12.60 -2.81 14.64
N LEU A 33 12.23 -3.89 15.33
CA LEU A 33 12.47 -4.07 16.76
C LEU A 33 13.91 -4.53 17.07
N THR A 34 14.69 -4.93 16.06
CA THR A 34 16.09 -5.33 16.25
C THR A 34 16.99 -4.09 16.39
N ASN A 35 17.10 -3.57 17.62
CA ASN A 35 18.21 -2.77 18.18
C ASN A 35 18.73 -1.53 17.44
N HIS A 36 18.09 -1.04 16.38
CA HIS A 36 18.46 0.24 15.79
C HIS A 36 17.61 1.35 16.42
N LYS A 37 18.24 2.43 16.93
CA LYS A 37 17.52 3.63 17.40
C LYS A 37 16.75 4.24 16.24
N THR A 38 15.53 3.77 16.01
CA THR A 38 14.60 4.40 15.08
C THR A 38 14.07 5.66 15.78
N LYS A 39 14.05 6.79 15.05
CA LYS A 39 13.33 7.96 15.53
C LYS A 39 11.89 7.51 15.75
N ASN A 40 11.29 7.80 16.91
CA ASN A 40 9.90 7.46 17.27
C ASN A 40 8.88 8.22 16.39
N ARG A 41 9.03 8.11 15.08
CA ARG A 41 8.22 8.73 14.06
C ARG A 41 7.38 7.60 13.50
N LYS A 42 6.06 7.70 13.67
CA LYS A 42 5.09 6.83 13.03
C LYS A 42 5.16 7.10 11.51
N GLY A 43 6.15 6.54 10.84
CA GLY A 43 6.41 6.72 9.41
C GLY A 43 5.61 5.76 8.52
N GLN A 44 4.65 5.04 9.10
CA GLN A 44 3.84 4.08 8.37
C GLN A 44 2.58 4.77 7.86
N LEU A 45 2.44 4.82 6.54
CA LEU A 45 1.19 5.16 5.89
C LEU A 45 0.12 4.12 6.29
N SER A 46 -1.09 4.59 6.53
CA SER A 46 -2.25 3.71 6.72
C SER A 46 -2.53 2.88 5.47
N LYS A 47 -3.21 1.75 5.63
CA LYS A 47 -3.67 0.90 4.53
C LYS A 47 -4.41 1.71 3.45
N SER A 48 -5.29 2.62 3.88
CA SER A 48 -6.04 3.50 2.99
C SER A 48 -5.15 4.47 2.19
N GLU A 49 -4.10 5.01 2.80
CA GLU A 49 -3.16 5.90 2.11
C GLU A 49 -2.37 5.13 1.03
N VAL A 50 -1.88 3.93 1.37
CA VAL A 50 -1.16 3.07 0.41
C VAL A 50 -2.06 2.65 -0.75
N LEU A 51 -3.29 2.22 -0.46
CA LEU A 51 -4.28 1.88 -1.48
C LEU A 51 -4.63 3.07 -2.37
N THR A 52 -4.76 4.26 -1.79
CA THR A 52 -5.04 5.48 -2.57
C THR A 52 -3.89 5.79 -3.52
N ILE A 53 -2.64 5.69 -3.06
CA ILE A 53 -1.46 5.88 -3.92
C ILE A 53 -1.43 4.85 -5.05
N LEU A 54 -1.69 3.57 -4.76
CA LEU A 54 -1.74 2.49 -5.75
C LEU A 54 -2.80 2.76 -6.82
N ILE A 55 -4.00 3.15 -6.41
CA ILE A 55 -5.11 3.52 -7.29
C ILE A 55 -4.72 4.73 -8.14
N CYS A 56 -4.22 5.81 -7.53
CA CYS A 56 -3.80 7.01 -8.24
C CYS A 56 -2.70 6.75 -9.27
N TYR A 57 -1.74 5.87 -8.96
CA TYR A 57 -0.70 5.43 -9.89
C TYR A 57 -1.32 4.70 -11.09
N HIS A 58 -2.25 3.77 -10.84
CA HIS A 58 -2.88 2.97 -11.89
C HIS A 58 -3.77 3.77 -12.84
N PHE A 59 -4.36 4.86 -12.35
CA PHE A 59 -5.16 5.80 -13.15
C PHE A 59 -4.35 6.94 -13.78
N GLY A 60 -3.03 7.00 -13.55
CA GLY A 60 -2.16 8.06 -14.06
C GLY A 60 -2.40 9.44 -13.43
N SER A 61 -3.00 9.48 -12.23
CA SER A 61 -3.28 10.73 -11.51
C SER A 61 -2.06 11.26 -10.72
N LEU A 62 -0.98 10.48 -10.63
CA LEU A 62 0.27 10.81 -9.95
C LEU A 62 1.43 11.10 -10.92
N LEU A 63 1.13 11.51 -12.16
CA LEU A 63 2.09 12.08 -13.11
C LEU A 63 1.67 13.48 -13.54
#